data_AF-A0A9E4LCQ0-F1
#
_entry.id   AF-A0A9E4LCQ0-F1
#
_cell.length_a   1.000
_cell.length_b   1.000
_cell.length_c   1.000
_cell.angle_alpha   90.00
_cell.angle_beta   90.00
_cell.angle_gamma   90.00
#
_symmetry.space_group_name_H-M   'P 1'
#
loop_
_entity.id
_entity.type
_entity.pdbx_description
1 polymer ?
#
loop_
_entity_poly.entity_id
_entity_poly.type
_entity_poly.pdbx_seq_one_letter_code
_entity_poly.pdbx_strand_id
1 'polypeptide(L)'
;MEAFDELWDYNDPAASEGRFRDLLPDLVAAGDVSQRVQLLTQIARTLGLQRKFDEARDLLAEAEAQLDAAGDRARVRWLLETGRCHNSSGSPEESLAFFHEAWELGSATGEDFHAVEAAHMLAIVEPEAQDRLAWTMKALKLAESSEDGRVAKWPGSLQNNIGWTWHDQGDCERALQHFRKALVWRERQGETGNIRVARWCIARCLRSLGQVDEALAMQQALLAEYQEDDAPDGYVYEELGECLLLLGREDEARPWFARAHAELGQDPWLQAEEAERLARLEQLGRDH
;
A
#
# COMPACT_ATOMS: atom_id res chain seq x y z
N MET A 1 -18.14 -8.75 6.36
CA MET A 1 -17.50 -9.01 5.05
C MET A 1 -18.59 -9.56 4.16
N GLU A 2 -18.77 -9.01 2.97
CA GLU A 2 -19.77 -9.54 2.04
C GLU A 2 -19.19 -10.78 1.35
N ALA A 3 -20.02 -11.77 1.03
CA ALA A 3 -19.54 -13.03 0.43
C ALA A 3 -18.80 -12.79 -0.90
N PHE A 4 -19.19 -11.76 -1.66
CA PHE A 4 -18.50 -11.43 -2.90
C PHE A 4 -17.11 -10.82 -2.67
N ASP A 5 -16.79 -10.29 -1.48
CA ASP A 5 -15.44 -9.74 -1.23
C ASP A 5 -14.35 -10.83 -1.38
N GLU A 6 -14.71 -12.11 -1.23
CA GLU A 6 -13.84 -13.27 -1.41
C GLU A 6 -13.56 -13.60 -2.89
N LEU A 7 -14.31 -13.01 -3.84
CA LEU A 7 -14.13 -13.23 -5.28
C LEU A 7 -13.02 -12.34 -5.87
N TRP A 8 -12.41 -11.47 -5.07
CA TRP A 8 -11.30 -10.63 -5.50
C TRP A 8 -10.03 -11.43 -5.78
N ASP A 9 -9.45 -11.18 -6.95
CA ASP A 9 -8.04 -11.41 -7.26
C ASP A 9 -7.45 -10.07 -7.71
N TYR A 10 -6.65 -9.45 -6.85
CA TYR A 10 -6.05 -8.15 -7.14
C TYR A 10 -4.98 -8.22 -8.23
N ASN A 11 -4.44 -9.41 -8.53
CA ASN A 11 -3.48 -9.61 -9.60
C ASN A 11 -4.16 -9.79 -10.97
N ASP A 12 -5.45 -10.13 -10.97
CA ASP A 12 -6.28 -10.21 -12.17
C ASP A 12 -7.62 -9.46 -11.97
N PRO A 13 -7.60 -8.12 -12.10
CA PRO A 13 -8.80 -7.31 -11.99
C PRO A 13 -9.87 -7.68 -13.03
N ALA A 14 -9.47 -8.16 -14.22
CA ALA A 14 -10.42 -8.53 -15.28
C ALA A 14 -11.17 -9.83 -14.96
N ALA A 15 -10.48 -10.83 -14.40
CA ALA A 15 -11.15 -12.05 -13.91
C ALA A 15 -12.08 -11.74 -12.73
N SER A 16 -11.66 -10.85 -11.81
CA SER A 16 -12.51 -10.38 -10.72
C SER A 16 -13.78 -9.69 -11.24
N GLU A 17 -13.64 -8.82 -12.24
CA GLU A 17 -14.76 -8.17 -12.92
C GLU A 17 -15.76 -9.21 -13.44
N GLY A 18 -15.29 -10.23 -14.16
CA GLY A 18 -16.12 -11.32 -14.68
C GLY A 18 -16.92 -12.02 -13.59
N ARG A 19 -16.26 -12.41 -12.50
CA ARG A 19 -16.92 -13.07 -11.35
C ARG A 19 -18.00 -12.18 -10.71
N PHE A 20 -17.74 -10.88 -10.58
CA PHE A 20 -18.75 -9.95 -10.06
C PHE A 20 -19.92 -9.76 -11.00
N ARG A 21 -19.68 -9.66 -12.31
CA ARG A 21 -20.76 -9.53 -13.30
C ARG A 21 -21.64 -10.77 -13.37
N ASP A 22 -21.06 -11.97 -13.20
CA ASP A 22 -21.82 -13.22 -13.16
C ASP A 22 -22.74 -13.30 -11.94
N LEU A 23 -22.35 -12.69 -10.81
CA LEU A 23 -23.16 -12.64 -9.58
C LEU A 23 -24.28 -11.58 -9.62
N LEU A 24 -24.10 -10.51 -10.39
CA LEU A 24 -25.00 -9.35 -10.38
C LEU A 24 -26.48 -9.69 -10.69
N PRO A 25 -26.82 -10.55 -11.68
CA PRO A 25 -28.20 -10.93 -11.96
C PRO A 25 -28.92 -11.57 -10.77
N ASP A 26 -28.21 -12.37 -9.97
CA ASP A 26 -28.79 -13.05 -8.82
C ASP A 26 -29.13 -12.06 -7.71
N LEU A 27 -28.28 -11.08 -7.45
CA LEU A 27 -28.56 -10.00 -6.49
C LEU A 27 -29.72 -9.11 -6.95
N VAL A 28 -29.81 -8.85 -8.25
CA VAL A 28 -30.94 -8.11 -8.84
C VAL A 28 -32.25 -8.87 -8.64
N ALA A 29 -32.25 -10.18 -8.89
CA ALA A 29 -33.42 -11.04 -8.70
C ALA A 29 -33.82 -11.16 -7.23
N ALA A 30 -32.85 -11.19 -6.31
CA ALA A 30 -33.08 -11.21 -4.86
C ALA A 30 -33.67 -9.88 -4.33
N GLY A 31 -33.51 -8.77 -5.06
CA GLY A 31 -34.01 -7.45 -4.65
C GLY A 31 -33.21 -6.79 -3.53
N ASP A 32 -32.01 -7.29 -3.21
CA ASP A 32 -31.13 -6.69 -2.19
C ASP A 32 -30.39 -5.49 -2.79
N VAL A 33 -31.00 -4.30 -2.64
CA VAL A 33 -30.44 -3.04 -3.15
C VAL A 33 -29.09 -2.73 -2.53
N SER A 34 -28.87 -3.06 -1.25
CA SER A 34 -27.61 -2.78 -0.57
C SER A 34 -26.46 -3.58 -1.17
N GLN A 35 -26.63 -4.90 -1.26
CA GLN A 35 -25.59 -5.76 -1.84
C GLN A 35 -25.39 -5.47 -3.33
N ARG A 36 -26.45 -5.17 -4.08
CA ARG A 36 -26.35 -4.77 -5.48
C ARG A 36 -25.47 -3.53 -5.65
N VAL A 37 -25.75 -2.46 -4.91
CA VAL A 37 -24.94 -1.22 -4.97
C VAL A 37 -23.50 -1.48 -4.56
N GLN A 38 -23.28 -2.25 -3.49
CA GLN A 38 -21.91 -2.60 -3.09
C GLN A 38 -21.17 -3.41 -4.17
N LEU A 39 -21.84 -4.33 -4.87
CA LEU A 39 -21.23 -5.09 -5.96
C LEU A 39 -20.92 -4.20 -7.17
N LEU A 40 -21.80 -3.25 -7.51
CA LEU A 40 -21.54 -2.27 -8.57
C LEU A 40 -20.27 -1.46 -8.29
N THR A 41 -20.04 -1.04 -7.04
CA THR A 41 -18.80 -0.32 -6.70
C THR A 41 -17.56 -1.21 -6.81
N GLN A 42 -17.67 -2.52 -6.51
CA GLN A 42 -16.54 -3.44 -6.71
C GLN A 42 -16.23 -3.67 -8.18
N ILE A 43 -17.24 -3.79 -9.05
CA ILE A 43 -17.05 -3.84 -10.50
C ILE A 43 -16.39 -2.54 -10.98
N ALA A 44 -16.86 -1.37 -10.52
CA ALA A 44 -16.24 -0.09 -10.88
C ALA A 44 -14.76 -0.02 -10.46
N ARG A 45 -14.42 -0.55 -9.27
CA ARG A 45 -13.02 -0.68 -8.81
C ARG A 45 -12.19 -1.54 -9.75
N THR A 46 -12.71 -2.69 -10.21
CA THR A 46 -11.99 -3.54 -11.19
C THR A 46 -11.74 -2.82 -12.51
N LEU A 47 -12.71 -2.03 -12.99
CA LEU A 47 -12.59 -1.23 -14.20
C LEU A 47 -11.55 -0.11 -14.03
N GLY A 48 -11.52 0.56 -12.88
CA GLY A 48 -10.51 1.56 -12.54
C GLY A 48 -9.09 1.00 -12.55
N LEU A 49 -8.88 -0.20 -12.00
CA LEU A 49 -7.58 -0.90 -12.06
C LEU A 49 -7.17 -1.28 -13.49
N GLN A 50 -8.15 -1.55 -14.37
CA GLN A 50 -7.94 -1.76 -15.81
C GLN A 50 -7.82 -0.46 -16.61
N ARG A 51 -7.85 0.71 -15.95
CA ARG A 51 -7.85 2.05 -16.56
C ARG A 51 -9.06 2.34 -17.47
N LYS A 52 -10.16 1.60 -17.30
CA LYS A 52 -11.45 1.79 -17.99
C LYS A 52 -12.32 2.80 -17.22
N PHE A 53 -11.85 4.03 -17.12
CA PHE A 53 -12.45 5.04 -16.23
C PHE A 53 -13.85 5.50 -16.65
N ASP A 54 -14.14 5.55 -17.96
CA ASP A 54 -15.49 5.89 -18.44
C ASP A 54 -16.52 4.86 -17.98
N GLU A 55 -16.25 3.57 -18.19
CA GLU A 55 -17.13 2.48 -17.77
C GLU A 55 -17.29 2.43 -16.23
N ALA A 56 -16.21 2.72 -15.49
CA ALA A 56 -16.27 2.81 -14.04
C ALA A 56 -17.20 3.94 -13.57
N ARG A 57 -17.12 5.12 -14.20
CA ARG A 57 -17.98 6.27 -13.89
C ARG A 57 -19.44 6.00 -14.21
N ASP A 58 -19.74 5.40 -15.36
CA ASP A 58 -21.11 5.04 -15.73
C ASP A 58 -21.74 4.10 -14.68
N LEU A 59 -20.97 3.12 -14.22
CA LEU A 59 -21.43 2.17 -13.20
C LEU A 59 -21.60 2.81 -11.81
N LEU A 60 -20.72 3.74 -11.45
CA LEU A 60 -20.84 4.51 -10.22
C LEU A 60 -22.06 5.45 -10.25
N ALA A 61 -22.43 6.01 -11.40
CA ALA A 61 -23.66 6.78 -11.56
C ALA A 61 -24.92 5.90 -11.42
N GLU A 62 -24.88 4.66 -11.92
CA GLU A 62 -25.96 3.68 -11.69
C GLU A 62 -26.12 3.32 -10.21
N ALA A 63 -25.00 3.13 -9.51
CA ALA A 63 -24.97 2.87 -8.08
C ALA A 63 -25.49 4.08 -7.27
N GLU A 64 -25.12 5.30 -7.67
CA GLU A 64 -25.53 6.56 -7.03
C GLU A 64 -27.05 6.71 -6.97
N ALA A 65 -27.73 6.41 -8.07
CA ALA A 65 -29.19 6.49 -8.21
C ALA A 65 -29.98 5.62 -7.21
N GLN A 66 -29.30 4.71 -6.50
CA GLN A 66 -29.90 3.74 -5.60
C GLN A 66 -29.44 3.89 -4.15
N LEU A 67 -28.55 4.86 -3.86
CA LEU A 67 -27.90 4.99 -2.56
C LEU A 67 -28.86 5.20 -1.39
N ASP A 68 -29.97 5.91 -1.60
CA ASP A 68 -30.95 6.19 -0.56
C ASP A 68 -31.59 4.93 0.03
N ALA A 69 -31.66 3.85 -0.75
CA ALA A 69 -32.18 2.56 -0.31
C ALA A 69 -31.07 1.53 -0.03
N ALA A 70 -29.79 1.89 -0.21
CA ALA A 70 -28.67 0.96 -0.13
C ALA A 70 -27.99 0.92 1.26
N GLY A 71 -28.26 1.91 2.11
CA GLY A 71 -27.69 2.02 3.46
C GLY A 71 -26.25 2.55 3.50
N ASP A 72 -25.75 2.77 4.72
CA ASP A 72 -24.51 3.52 4.94
C ASP A 72 -23.27 2.83 4.37
N ARG A 73 -23.11 1.52 4.57
CA ARG A 73 -21.97 0.76 4.01
C ARG A 73 -21.88 0.91 2.49
N ALA A 74 -23.01 0.83 1.79
CA ALA A 74 -23.04 0.96 0.34
C ALA A 74 -22.64 2.38 -0.10
N ARG A 75 -23.10 3.41 0.63
CA ARG A 75 -22.71 4.80 0.39
C ARG A 75 -21.23 5.04 0.68
N VAL A 76 -20.67 4.52 1.78
CA VAL A 76 -19.23 4.63 2.07
C VAL A 76 -18.41 3.96 0.97
N ARG A 77 -18.77 2.75 0.51
CA ARG A 77 -18.08 2.09 -0.61
C ARG A 77 -18.19 2.91 -1.90
N TRP A 78 -19.36 3.49 -2.19
CA TRP A 78 -19.53 4.32 -3.37
C TRP A 78 -18.64 5.57 -3.35
N LEU A 79 -18.59 6.28 -2.21
CA LEU A 79 -17.70 7.42 -2.01
C LEU A 79 -16.23 7.02 -2.23
N LEU A 80 -15.83 5.90 -1.62
CA LEU A 80 -14.49 5.32 -1.75
C LEU A 80 -14.11 5.03 -3.22
N GLU A 81 -14.99 4.38 -3.98
CA GLU A 81 -14.66 3.99 -5.35
C GLU A 81 -14.79 5.17 -6.34
N THR A 82 -15.68 6.14 -6.06
CA THR A 82 -15.74 7.40 -6.81
C THR A 82 -14.47 8.22 -6.61
N GLY A 83 -14.03 8.39 -5.37
CA GLY A 83 -12.75 9.05 -5.07
C GLY A 83 -11.56 8.35 -5.74
N ARG A 84 -11.49 7.00 -5.70
CA ARG A 84 -10.43 6.25 -6.40
C ARG A 84 -10.47 6.47 -7.91
N CYS A 85 -11.66 6.51 -8.51
CA CYS A 85 -11.79 6.77 -9.94
C CYS A 85 -11.26 8.16 -10.31
N HIS A 86 -11.59 9.21 -9.55
CA HIS A 86 -11.02 10.55 -9.77
C HIS A 86 -9.49 10.56 -9.60
N ASN A 87 -8.97 9.98 -8.52
CA ASN A 87 -7.54 9.92 -8.25
C ASN A 87 -6.78 9.20 -9.38
N SER A 88 -7.19 7.98 -9.73
CA SER A 88 -6.51 7.16 -10.74
C SER A 88 -6.69 7.66 -12.17
N SER A 89 -7.71 8.47 -12.44
CA SER A 89 -7.89 9.13 -13.75
C SER A 89 -7.16 10.47 -13.87
N GLY A 90 -6.35 10.85 -12.87
CA GLY A 90 -5.48 12.03 -12.91
C GLY A 90 -6.08 13.29 -12.29
N SER A 91 -7.15 13.16 -11.50
CA SER A 91 -7.82 14.27 -10.80
C SER A 91 -7.81 14.07 -9.28
N PRO A 92 -6.63 14.02 -8.63
CA PRO A 92 -6.52 13.74 -7.19
C PRO A 92 -7.22 14.79 -6.30
N GLU A 93 -7.22 16.06 -6.69
CA GLU A 93 -7.90 17.12 -5.94
C GLU A 93 -9.42 16.88 -5.84
N GLU A 94 -10.03 16.37 -6.91
CA GLU A 94 -11.46 16.03 -6.93
C GLU A 94 -11.79 14.82 -6.06
N SER A 95 -10.81 13.95 -5.78
CA SER A 95 -11.01 12.77 -4.94
C SER A 95 -11.11 13.08 -3.44
N LEU A 96 -10.53 14.19 -2.98
CA LEU A 96 -10.45 14.55 -1.57
C LEU A 96 -11.83 14.65 -0.91
N ALA A 97 -12.77 15.34 -1.57
CA ALA A 97 -14.13 15.50 -1.05
C ALA A 97 -14.80 14.16 -0.78
N PHE A 98 -14.69 13.22 -1.71
CA PHE A 98 -15.26 11.87 -1.57
C PHE A 98 -14.61 11.07 -0.45
N PHE A 99 -13.28 11.14 -0.30
CA PHE A 99 -12.61 10.41 0.77
C PHE A 99 -12.87 11.03 2.16
N HIS A 100 -12.98 12.35 2.26
CA HIS A 100 -13.41 13.00 3.51
C HIS A 100 -14.82 12.57 3.90
N GLU A 101 -15.77 12.61 2.97
CA GLU A 101 -17.14 12.18 3.24
C GLU A 101 -17.20 10.69 3.60
N ALA A 102 -16.41 9.84 2.94
CA ALA A 102 -16.31 8.42 3.27
C ALA A 102 -15.78 8.18 4.68
N TRP A 103 -14.75 8.94 5.08
CA TRP A 103 -14.21 8.90 6.44
C TRP A 103 -15.26 9.33 7.47
N GLU A 104 -15.92 10.46 7.24
CA GLU A 104 -16.91 11.02 8.16
C GLU A 104 -18.09 10.07 8.34
N LEU A 105 -18.69 9.61 7.23
CA LEU A 105 -19.81 8.69 7.26
C LEU A 105 -19.40 7.36 7.90
N GLY A 106 -18.30 6.75 7.43
CA GLY A 106 -17.86 5.45 7.93
C GLY A 106 -17.54 5.47 9.42
N SER A 107 -16.88 6.54 9.90
CA SER A 107 -16.58 6.71 11.33
C SER A 107 -17.84 6.97 12.16
N ALA A 108 -18.84 7.66 11.62
CA ALA A 108 -20.09 7.96 12.32
C ALA A 108 -21.03 6.74 12.41
N THR A 109 -20.95 5.82 11.45
CA THR A 109 -21.86 4.66 11.37
C THR A 109 -21.22 3.34 11.81
N GLY A 110 -19.97 3.37 12.30
CA GLY A 110 -19.25 2.18 12.75
C GLY A 110 -18.77 1.27 11.62
N GLU A 111 -18.63 1.78 10.40
CA GLU A 111 -18.01 1.08 9.27
C GLU A 111 -16.49 1.27 9.30
N ASP A 112 -15.88 0.91 10.44
CA ASP A 112 -14.47 1.19 10.76
C ASP A 112 -13.50 0.70 9.68
N PHE A 113 -13.76 -0.47 9.10
CA PHE A 113 -12.97 -1.00 7.99
C PHE A 113 -12.87 -0.03 6.81
N HIS A 114 -14.00 0.48 6.36
CA HIS A 114 -14.08 1.39 5.23
C HIS A 114 -13.65 2.81 5.60
N ALA A 115 -13.86 3.22 6.86
CA ALA A 115 -13.32 4.48 7.37
C ALA A 115 -11.78 4.47 7.38
N VAL A 116 -11.14 3.40 7.85
CA VAL A 116 -9.68 3.24 7.79
C VAL A 116 -9.19 3.25 6.34
N GLU A 117 -9.90 2.62 5.41
CA GLU A 117 -9.62 2.74 3.97
C GLU A 117 -9.69 4.20 3.49
N ALA A 118 -10.71 4.96 3.88
CA ALA A 118 -10.87 6.35 3.49
C ALA A 118 -9.73 7.23 4.01
N ALA A 119 -9.36 7.09 5.29
CA ALA A 119 -8.22 7.81 5.86
C ALA A 119 -6.88 7.41 5.22
N HIS A 120 -6.72 6.14 4.82
CA HIS A 120 -5.56 5.75 4.02
C HIS A 120 -5.55 6.45 2.66
N MET A 121 -6.68 6.49 1.95
CA MET A 121 -6.76 7.19 0.67
C MET A 121 -6.45 8.68 0.81
N LEU A 122 -6.97 9.35 1.85
CA LEU A 122 -6.60 10.73 2.18
C LEU A 122 -5.09 10.87 2.38
N ALA A 123 -4.47 9.96 3.14
CA ALA A 123 -3.02 9.98 3.33
C ALA A 123 -2.21 9.75 2.04
N ILE A 124 -2.80 9.23 0.96
CA ILE A 124 -2.16 9.12 -0.35
C ILE A 124 -2.30 10.44 -1.13
N VAL A 125 -3.48 11.05 -1.12
CA VAL A 125 -3.80 12.17 -2.02
C VAL A 125 -3.48 13.56 -1.43
N GLU A 126 -3.31 13.66 -0.12
CA GLU A 126 -3.03 14.93 0.54
C GLU A 126 -1.65 15.49 0.12
N PRO A 127 -1.57 16.75 -0.33
CA PRO A 127 -0.35 17.33 -0.90
C PRO A 127 0.72 17.56 0.17
N GLU A 128 0.31 17.92 1.38
CA GLU A 128 1.22 18.27 2.47
C GLU A 128 1.60 17.03 3.29
N ALA A 129 2.91 16.86 3.54
CA ALA A 129 3.41 15.72 4.32
C ALA A 129 2.82 15.65 5.74
N GLN A 130 2.52 16.81 6.33
CA GLN A 130 1.92 16.90 7.65
C GLN A 130 0.47 16.39 7.66
N ASP A 131 -0.28 16.63 6.59
CA ASP A 131 -1.67 16.17 6.46
C ASP A 131 -1.71 14.66 6.15
N ARG A 132 -0.80 14.16 5.28
CA ARG A 132 -0.61 12.71 5.08
C ARG A 132 -0.32 11.99 6.39
N LEU A 133 0.59 12.54 7.20
CA LEU A 133 0.90 12.02 8.53
C LEU A 133 -0.32 12.05 9.45
N ALA A 134 -1.06 13.17 9.49
CA ALA A 134 -2.25 13.33 10.32
C ALA A 134 -3.33 12.29 9.98
N TRP A 135 -3.58 12.05 8.69
CA TRP A 135 -4.54 11.03 8.25
C TRP A 135 -4.08 9.61 8.54
N THR A 136 -2.80 9.30 8.35
CA THR A 136 -2.25 7.98 8.69
C THR A 136 -2.36 7.71 10.20
N MET A 137 -2.13 8.71 11.04
CA MET A 137 -2.32 8.59 12.50
C MET A 137 -3.79 8.45 12.89
N LYS A 138 -4.73 9.14 12.23
CA LYS A 138 -6.18 8.96 12.44
C LYS A 138 -6.61 7.54 12.09
N ALA A 139 -6.18 7.04 10.93
CA ALA A 139 -6.43 5.68 10.48
C ALA A 139 -5.91 4.65 11.50
N LEU A 140 -4.67 4.84 11.97
CA LEU A 140 -4.05 3.93 12.94
C LEU A 140 -4.80 3.93 14.27
N LYS A 141 -5.18 5.11 14.77
CA LYS A 141 -5.94 5.23 16.02
C LYS A 141 -7.28 4.51 15.94
N LEU A 142 -8.02 4.69 14.84
CA LEU A 142 -9.27 3.97 14.61
C LEU A 142 -9.02 2.46 14.53
N ALA A 143 -7.96 2.06 13.82
CA ALA A 143 -7.61 0.66 13.66
C ALA A 143 -7.23 -0.05 14.97
N GLU A 144 -6.56 0.64 15.88
CA GLU A 144 -6.19 0.11 17.20
C GLU A 144 -7.36 0.05 18.18
N SER A 145 -8.41 0.86 17.98
CA SER A 145 -9.60 0.88 18.84
C SER A 145 -10.79 0.07 18.31
N SER A 146 -10.75 -0.37 17.05
CA SER A 146 -11.86 -1.07 16.40
C SER A 146 -11.99 -2.51 16.89
N GLU A 147 -13.23 -2.97 17.05
CA GLU A 147 -13.56 -4.38 17.31
C GLU A 147 -13.79 -5.16 15.99
N ASP A 148 -13.79 -4.49 14.84
CA ASP A 148 -13.93 -5.13 13.53
C ASP A 148 -12.64 -5.87 13.17
N GLY A 149 -12.71 -7.21 13.19
CA GLY A 149 -11.57 -8.07 12.86
C GLY A 149 -10.96 -7.82 11.46
N ARG A 150 -11.72 -7.26 10.51
CA ARG A 150 -11.20 -6.87 9.19
C ARG A 150 -10.15 -5.77 9.27
N VAL A 151 -10.19 -4.97 10.34
CA VAL A 151 -9.31 -3.82 10.54
C VAL A 151 -7.91 -4.25 11.00
N ALA A 152 -7.77 -5.45 11.59
CA ALA A 152 -6.52 -5.96 12.15
C ALA A 152 -5.36 -6.09 11.16
N LYS A 153 -5.63 -6.03 9.84
CA LYS A 153 -4.58 -6.01 8.81
C LYS A 153 -3.86 -4.67 8.66
N TRP A 154 -4.52 -3.57 9.03
CA TRP A 154 -4.06 -2.19 8.77
C TRP A 154 -2.88 -1.70 9.61
N PRO A 155 -2.78 -1.99 10.93
CA PRO A 155 -1.77 -1.33 11.75
C PRO A 155 -0.33 -1.51 11.25
N GLY A 156 0.01 -2.67 10.69
CA GLY A 156 1.35 -2.92 10.14
C GLY A 156 1.73 -1.98 8.99
N SER A 157 0.84 -1.77 8.01
CA SER A 157 1.10 -0.85 6.89
C SER A 157 1.07 0.62 7.34
N LEU A 158 0.13 0.99 8.21
CA LEU A 158 0.01 2.36 8.71
C LEU A 158 1.24 2.78 9.54
N GLN A 159 1.73 1.91 10.42
CA GLN A 159 2.96 2.16 11.17
C GLN A 159 4.17 2.31 10.23
N ASN A 160 4.24 1.50 9.18
CA ASN A 160 5.30 1.61 8.18
C ASN A 160 5.27 2.95 7.43
N ASN A 161 4.10 3.43 7.02
CA ASN A 161 3.94 4.71 6.34
C ASN A 161 4.31 5.90 7.25
N ILE A 162 3.95 5.83 8.54
CA ILE A 162 4.39 6.82 9.53
C ILE A 162 5.93 6.79 9.66
N GLY A 163 6.52 5.59 9.68
CA GLY A 163 7.96 5.40 9.71
C GLY A 163 8.66 6.11 8.54
N TRP A 164 8.19 5.87 7.31
CA TRP A 164 8.73 6.55 6.13
C TRP A 164 8.56 8.05 6.18
N THR A 165 7.40 8.54 6.64
CA THR A 165 7.17 9.98 6.74
C THR A 165 8.17 10.66 7.70
N TRP A 166 8.49 10.03 8.83
CA TRP A 166 9.51 10.56 9.74
C TRP A 166 10.93 10.42 9.18
N HIS A 167 11.21 9.32 8.48
CA HIS A 167 12.51 9.09 7.84
C HIS A 167 12.81 10.16 6.79
N ASP A 168 11.84 10.47 5.93
CA ASP A 168 11.96 11.51 4.90
C ASP A 168 12.12 12.93 5.48
N GLN A 169 11.58 13.15 6.69
CA GLN A 169 11.77 14.40 7.45
C GLN A 169 13.11 14.45 8.21
N GLY A 170 13.89 13.38 8.17
CA GLY A 170 15.19 13.26 8.85
C GLY A 170 15.12 12.82 10.32
N ASP A 171 13.93 12.62 10.90
CA ASP A 171 13.76 12.10 12.27
C ASP A 171 13.81 10.56 12.26
N CYS A 172 15.01 10.03 12.02
CA CYS A 172 15.23 8.60 11.90
C CYS A 172 14.98 7.85 13.21
N GLU A 173 15.14 8.49 14.38
CA GLU A 173 14.83 7.87 15.67
C GLU A 173 13.33 7.61 15.84
N ARG A 174 12.46 8.54 15.44
CA ARG A 174 11.01 8.30 15.41
C ARG A 174 10.65 7.28 14.35
N ALA A 175 11.24 7.37 13.16
CA ALA A 175 11.02 6.40 12.10
C ALA A 175 11.28 4.97 12.57
N LEU A 176 12.42 4.73 13.22
CA LEU A 176 12.81 3.42 13.75
C LEU A 176 11.80 2.87 14.77
N GLN A 177 11.23 3.72 15.64
CA GLN A 177 10.19 3.29 16.58
C GLN A 177 8.94 2.80 15.86
N HIS A 178 8.53 3.49 14.80
CA HIS A 178 7.37 3.11 14.00
C HIS A 178 7.61 1.86 13.16
N PHE A 179 8.78 1.71 12.53
CA PHE A 179 9.15 0.49 11.81
C PHE A 179 9.20 -0.74 12.73
N ARG A 180 9.69 -0.61 13.97
CA ARG A 180 9.64 -1.69 14.97
C ARG A 180 8.21 -2.08 15.34
N LYS A 181 7.30 -1.10 15.50
CA LYS A 181 5.88 -1.38 15.71
C LYS A 181 5.26 -2.08 14.50
N ALA A 182 5.61 -1.66 13.28
CA ALA A 182 5.17 -2.30 12.06
C ALA A 182 5.60 -3.78 12.01
N LEU A 183 6.87 -4.08 12.33
CA LEU A 183 7.37 -5.45 12.39
C LEU A 183 6.57 -6.33 13.35
N VAL A 184 6.32 -5.87 14.58
CA VAL A 184 5.52 -6.62 15.57
C VAL A 184 4.13 -6.96 15.02
N TRP A 185 3.50 -6.04 14.27
CA TRP A 185 2.22 -6.30 13.62
C TRP A 185 2.34 -7.33 12.49
N ARG A 186 3.37 -7.24 11.64
CA ARG A 186 3.59 -8.20 10.55
C ARG A 186 3.91 -9.60 11.06
N GLU A 187 4.68 -9.72 12.14
CA GLU A 187 4.97 -11.00 12.80
C GLU A 187 3.70 -11.67 13.34
N ARG A 188 2.77 -10.89 13.91
CA ARG A 188 1.46 -11.41 14.36
C ARG A 188 0.57 -11.88 13.20
N GLN A 189 0.68 -11.24 12.04
CA GLN A 189 -0.07 -11.60 10.82
C GLN A 189 0.53 -12.85 10.13
N GLY A 190 1.83 -13.12 10.34
CA GLY A 190 2.50 -14.32 9.84
C GLY A 190 2.82 -14.31 8.35
N GLU A 191 2.75 -13.15 7.69
CA GLU A 191 3.05 -13.01 6.26
C GLU A 191 4.55 -12.75 6.06
N THR A 192 5.31 -13.79 5.68
CA THR A 192 6.78 -13.77 5.55
C THR A 192 7.29 -12.59 4.72
N GLY A 193 6.70 -12.32 3.56
CA GLY A 193 7.10 -11.19 2.70
C GLY A 193 6.97 -9.83 3.40
N ASN A 194 5.86 -9.61 4.10
CA ASN A 194 5.64 -8.37 4.85
C ASN A 194 6.58 -8.24 6.06
N ILE A 195 6.96 -9.34 6.70
CA ILE A 195 7.97 -9.36 7.77
C ILE A 195 9.34 -8.97 7.22
N ARG A 196 9.73 -9.50 6.06
CA ARG A 196 11.00 -9.15 5.39
C ARG A 196 11.05 -7.66 5.04
N VAL A 197 9.99 -7.12 4.45
CA VAL A 197 9.88 -5.68 4.15
C VAL A 197 10.02 -4.83 5.42
N ALA A 198 9.35 -5.19 6.51
CA ALA A 198 9.46 -4.46 7.77
C ALA A 198 10.89 -4.48 8.35
N ARG A 199 11.57 -5.62 8.28
CA ARG A 199 12.99 -5.74 8.69
C ARG A 199 13.93 -4.95 7.80
N TRP A 200 13.66 -4.93 6.49
CA TRP A 200 14.42 -4.11 5.55
C TRP A 200 14.28 -2.62 5.88
N CYS A 201 13.07 -2.14 6.20
CA CYS A 201 12.84 -0.76 6.62
C CYS A 201 13.63 -0.40 7.90
N ILE A 202 13.65 -1.31 8.89
CA ILE A 202 14.45 -1.14 10.11
C ILE A 202 15.94 -1.03 9.76
N ALA A 203 16.47 -1.94 8.94
CA ALA A 203 17.88 -1.95 8.58
C ALA A 203 18.29 -0.66 7.82
N ARG A 204 17.49 -0.23 6.84
CA ARG A 204 17.71 1.04 6.12
C ARG A 204 17.67 2.25 7.07
N CYS A 205 16.76 2.24 8.05
CA CYS A 205 16.68 3.30 9.06
C CYS A 205 17.90 3.30 10.00
N LEU A 206 18.38 2.13 10.44
CA LEU A 206 19.60 1.99 11.24
C LEU A 206 20.83 2.51 10.51
N ARG A 207 20.94 2.23 9.20
CA ARG A 207 22.00 2.80 8.35
C ARG A 207 21.96 4.33 8.35
N SER A 208 20.76 4.90 8.26
CA SER A 208 20.56 6.36 8.27
C SER A 208 20.93 7.00 9.63
N LEU A 209 20.80 6.24 10.73
CA LEU A 209 21.27 6.62 12.07
C LEU A 209 22.78 6.41 12.28
N GLY A 210 23.50 5.92 11.28
CA GLY A 210 24.92 5.59 11.39
C GLY A 210 25.21 4.28 12.14
N GLN A 211 24.18 3.49 12.48
CA GLN A 211 24.32 2.16 13.07
C GLN A 211 24.58 1.10 11.98
N VAL A 212 25.63 1.33 11.18
CA VAL A 212 25.86 0.64 9.91
C VAL A 212 26.15 -0.86 10.09
N ASP A 213 26.88 -1.26 11.14
CA ASP A 213 27.16 -2.68 11.41
C ASP A 213 25.88 -3.48 11.70
N GLU A 214 24.95 -2.89 12.47
CA GLU A 214 23.65 -3.52 12.79
C GLU A 214 22.78 -3.62 11.54
N ALA A 215 22.73 -2.55 10.74
CA ALA A 215 22.04 -2.54 9.45
C ALA A 215 22.57 -3.64 8.51
N LEU A 216 23.89 -3.74 8.37
CA LEU A 216 24.53 -4.74 7.52
C LEU A 216 24.18 -6.16 7.97
N ALA A 217 24.24 -6.45 9.26
CA ALA A 217 23.90 -7.76 9.80
C ALA A 217 22.43 -8.13 9.53
N MET A 218 21.51 -7.18 9.66
CA MET A 218 20.10 -7.40 9.32
C MET A 218 19.89 -7.66 7.83
N GLN A 219 20.57 -6.93 6.95
CA GLN A 219 20.49 -7.15 5.50
C GLN A 219 21.09 -8.49 5.08
N GLN A 220 22.17 -8.94 5.72
CA GLN A 220 22.76 -10.27 5.48
C GLN A 220 21.81 -11.40 5.91
N ALA A 221 21.08 -11.23 7.02
CA ALA A 221 20.06 -12.19 7.42
C ALA A 221 18.90 -12.25 6.40
N LEU A 222 18.43 -11.09 5.91
CA LEU A 222 17.42 -11.04 4.86
C LEU A 222 17.89 -11.69 3.56
N LEU A 223 19.14 -11.44 3.17
CA LEU A 223 19.76 -12.08 2.01
C LEU A 223 19.71 -13.61 2.12
N ALA A 224 20.07 -14.18 3.28
CA ALA A 224 20.05 -15.62 3.48
C ALA A 224 18.64 -16.21 3.32
N GLU A 225 17.62 -15.53 3.87
CA GLU A 225 16.22 -15.95 3.74
C GLU A 225 15.71 -15.89 2.30
N TYR A 226 16.06 -14.85 1.55
CA TYR A 226 15.70 -14.73 0.14
C TYR A 226 16.40 -15.76 -0.74
N GLN A 227 17.64 -16.14 -0.39
CA GLN A 227 18.38 -17.22 -1.06
C GLN A 227 17.77 -18.60 -0.81
N GLU A 228 17.29 -18.86 0.40
CA GLU A 228 16.58 -20.11 0.72
C GLU A 228 15.30 -20.29 -0.12
N ASP A 229 14.64 -19.17 -0.45
CA ASP A 229 13.41 -19.14 -1.24
C ASP A 229 13.62 -19.02 -2.76
N ASP A 230 14.88 -18.97 -3.23
CA ASP A 230 15.24 -18.70 -4.64
C ASP A 230 14.58 -17.42 -5.19
N ALA A 231 14.47 -16.39 -4.35
CA ALA A 231 13.76 -15.14 -4.63
C ALA A 231 14.72 -13.94 -4.46
N PRO A 232 15.47 -13.53 -5.51
CA PRO A 232 16.38 -12.40 -5.40
C PRO A 232 15.63 -11.10 -5.08
N ASP A 233 16.24 -10.24 -4.26
CA ASP A 233 15.67 -8.94 -3.86
C ASP A 233 16.71 -7.84 -4.10
N GLY A 234 16.46 -7.02 -5.12
CA GLY A 234 17.35 -5.94 -5.52
C GLY A 234 17.51 -4.85 -4.45
N TYR A 235 16.51 -4.65 -3.59
CA TYR A 235 16.55 -3.65 -2.52
C TYR A 235 17.44 -4.10 -1.37
N VAL A 236 17.48 -5.40 -1.06
CA VAL A 236 18.46 -5.96 -0.10
C VAL A 236 19.88 -5.83 -0.65
N TYR A 237 20.09 -6.12 -1.94
CA TYR A 237 21.41 -5.96 -2.57
C TYR A 237 21.91 -4.51 -2.52
N GLU A 238 21.05 -3.54 -2.82
CA GLU A 238 21.40 -2.14 -2.73
C GLU A 238 21.82 -1.75 -1.31
N GLU A 239 21.02 -2.12 -0.30
CA GLU A 239 21.34 -1.78 1.09
C GLU A 239 22.61 -2.46 1.62
N LEU A 240 22.93 -3.68 1.16
CA LEU A 240 24.23 -4.32 1.43
C LEU A 240 25.38 -3.49 0.85
N GLY A 241 25.25 -3.05 -0.40
CA GLY A 241 26.22 -2.17 -1.06
C GLY A 241 26.41 -0.86 -0.30
N GLU A 242 25.30 -0.19 0.07
CA GLU A 242 25.32 1.06 0.82
C GLU A 242 25.98 0.92 2.20
N CYS A 243 25.67 -0.15 2.94
CA CYS A 243 26.30 -0.40 4.24
C CYS A 243 27.80 -0.63 4.09
N LEU A 244 28.23 -1.46 3.14
CA LEU A 244 29.65 -1.77 2.91
C LEU A 244 30.43 -0.53 2.44
N LEU A 245 29.82 0.30 1.59
CA LEU A 245 30.40 1.56 1.14
C LEU A 245 30.64 2.52 2.33
N LEU A 246 29.66 2.67 3.22
CA LEU A 246 29.79 3.50 4.44
C LEU A 246 30.86 2.98 5.42
N LEU A 247 31.12 1.66 5.42
CA LEU A 247 32.21 1.04 6.20
C LEU A 247 33.58 1.11 5.50
N GLY A 248 33.67 1.74 4.32
CA GLY A 248 34.91 1.82 3.53
C GLY A 248 35.33 0.51 2.86
N ARG A 249 34.41 -0.44 2.71
CA ARG A 249 34.63 -1.77 2.12
C ARG A 249 34.16 -1.78 0.65
N GLU A 250 34.72 -0.87 -0.15
CA GLU A 250 34.26 -0.62 -1.52
C GLU A 250 34.31 -1.87 -2.40
N ASP A 251 35.40 -2.64 -2.35
CA ASP A 251 35.55 -3.86 -3.17
C ASP A 251 34.49 -4.93 -2.85
N GLU A 252 34.02 -4.99 -1.61
CA GLU A 252 32.93 -5.87 -1.22
C GLU A 252 31.56 -5.29 -1.59
N ALA A 253 31.41 -3.97 -1.64
CA ALA A 253 30.17 -3.29 -2.01
C ALA A 253 29.84 -3.41 -3.51
N ARG A 254 30.85 -3.28 -4.38
CA ARG A 254 30.71 -3.32 -5.86
C ARG A 254 29.82 -4.47 -6.38
N PRO A 255 30.08 -5.76 -6.05
CA PRO A 255 29.26 -6.84 -6.58
C PRO A 255 27.79 -6.76 -6.14
N TRP A 256 27.50 -6.14 -4.99
CA TRP A 256 26.12 -5.93 -4.54
C TRP A 256 25.42 -4.84 -5.34
N PHE A 257 26.08 -3.73 -5.65
CA PHE A 257 25.53 -2.70 -6.53
C PHE A 257 25.26 -3.22 -7.94
N ALA A 258 26.15 -4.05 -8.49
CA ALA A 258 25.94 -4.68 -9.80
C ALA A 258 24.70 -5.59 -9.81
N ARG A 259 24.50 -6.39 -8.75
CA ARG A 259 23.31 -7.24 -8.59
C ARG A 259 22.04 -6.41 -8.37
N ALA A 260 22.11 -5.35 -7.55
CA ALA A 260 21.00 -4.44 -7.32
C ALA A 260 20.53 -3.81 -8.64
N HIS A 261 21.47 -3.31 -9.46
CA HIS A 261 21.16 -2.77 -10.79
C HIS A 261 20.52 -3.81 -11.71
N ALA A 262 21.02 -5.05 -11.70
CA ALA A 262 20.48 -6.13 -12.54
C ALA A 262 19.04 -6.53 -12.17
N GLU A 263 18.71 -6.55 -10.87
CA GLU A 263 17.36 -6.88 -10.39
C GLU A 263 16.40 -5.68 -10.52
N LEU A 264 16.78 -4.52 -9.96
CA LEU A 264 15.94 -3.32 -9.96
C LEU A 264 15.76 -2.73 -11.37
N GLY A 265 16.74 -2.91 -12.24
CA GLY A 265 16.67 -2.49 -13.63
C GLY A 265 15.64 -3.26 -14.46
N GLN A 266 15.04 -4.34 -13.95
CA GLN A 266 13.94 -5.04 -14.62
C GLN A 266 12.57 -4.39 -14.37
N ASP A 267 12.44 -3.54 -13.36
CA ASP A 267 11.19 -2.87 -13.01
C ASP A 267 10.92 -1.68 -13.97
N PRO A 268 9.86 -1.73 -14.80
CA PRO A 268 9.55 -0.65 -15.74
C PRO A 268 9.28 0.70 -15.06
N TRP A 269 8.77 0.68 -13.82
CA TRP A 269 8.50 1.90 -13.08
C TRP A 269 9.80 2.56 -12.63
N LEU A 270 10.76 1.80 -12.08
CA LEU A 270 12.08 2.32 -11.72
C LEU A 270 12.85 2.84 -12.94
N GLN A 271 12.72 2.18 -14.10
CA GLN A 271 13.31 2.68 -15.35
C GLN A 271 12.75 4.05 -15.76
N ALA A 272 11.46 4.28 -15.55
CA ALA A 272 10.78 5.51 -15.93
C ALA A 272 11.03 6.65 -14.92
N GLU A 273 10.95 6.35 -13.62
CA GLU A 273 10.90 7.36 -12.56
C GLU A 273 12.20 7.49 -11.76
N GLU A 274 13.06 6.46 -11.75
CA GLU A 274 14.30 6.43 -10.95
C GLU A 274 15.57 6.11 -11.76
N ALA A 275 15.62 6.60 -13.01
CA ALA A 275 16.76 6.39 -13.91
C ALA A 275 18.11 6.85 -13.31
N GLU A 276 18.12 7.92 -12.50
CA GLU A 276 19.33 8.38 -11.81
C GLU A 276 19.81 7.41 -10.73
N ARG A 277 18.88 6.80 -9.97
CA ARG A 277 19.22 5.77 -8.97
C ARG A 277 19.83 4.56 -9.68
N LEU A 278 19.20 4.07 -10.74
CA LEU A 278 19.72 2.94 -11.53
C LEU A 278 21.10 3.25 -12.11
N ALA A 279 21.31 4.43 -12.68
CA ALA A 279 22.61 4.85 -13.19
C ALA A 279 23.70 4.90 -12.10
N ARG A 280 23.34 5.33 -10.88
CA ARG A 280 24.27 5.32 -9.74
C ARG A 280 24.61 3.89 -9.33
N LEU A 281 23.64 2.98 -9.27
CA LEU A 281 23.90 1.56 -8.97
C LEU A 281 24.84 0.94 -10.02
N GLU A 282 24.60 1.22 -11.30
CA GLU A 282 25.46 0.76 -12.39
C GLU A 282 26.89 1.30 -12.23
N GLN A 283 27.05 2.60 -11.96
CA GLN A 283 28.34 3.23 -11.77
C GLN A 283 29.12 2.63 -10.61
N LEU A 284 28.46 2.40 -9.47
CA LEU A 284 29.07 1.82 -8.27
C LEU A 284 29.38 0.32 -8.44
N GLY A 285 28.70 -0.37 -9.37
CA GLY A 285 28.93 -1.77 -9.68
C GLY A 285 30.05 -2.05 -10.70
N ARG A 286 30.66 -1.02 -11.30
CA ARG A 286 31.71 -1.19 -12.32
C ARG A 286 33.10 -1.41 -11.73
N ASP A 287 33.84 -2.34 -12.33
CA ASP A 287 35.29 -2.47 -12.12
C ASP A 287 36.00 -1.22 -12.68
N HIS A 288 36.96 -0.68 -11.91
CA HIS A 288 37.76 0.50 -12.30
C HIS A 288 39.06 0.07 -12.98
#